data_AF-A0AAV5URJ8-F1
#
_entry.id   AF-A0AAV5URJ8-F1
#
_cell.length_a   1.000
_cell.length_b   1.000
_cell.length_c   1.000
_cell.angle_alpha   90.00
_cell.angle_beta   90.00
_cell.angle_gamma   90.00
#
_symmetry.space_group_name_H-M   'P 1'
#
loop_
_entity.id
_entity.type
_entity.pdbx_description
1 polymer ?
#
loop_
_entity_poly.entity_id
_entity_poly.type
_entity_poly.pdbx_seq_one_letter_code
_entity_poly.pdbx_strand_id
1 'polypeptide(L)'
;GFEETTNEKVERLFRLNKRNSRSRSLDTRQETQSTRAPRPVGGSQSAKFPKNASNRYATTRIRHPPEGPHVNKPSCQSGMAEEQKRILETCWVKASAKQIRKSTEDIFAEIVNHDRTLAVMFRLDDVPINRIRENQAFKKHAANFALVLDLVVKNIPDNVDSCCQALQALGGQHVSLRDRGFDTLYWDLFTDVFEHNPPATFKTEADREAWSAMILFILAQMKLGFRQVDRKPDRLSVTGFY
;
A
#
# COMPACT_ATOMS: atom_id res chain seq x y z
N GLY A 1 15.58 -10.21 -27.08
CA GLY A 1 14.65 -9.22 -26.51
C GLY A 1 14.27 -9.70 -25.15
N PHE A 2 14.57 -8.94 -24.09
CA PHE A 2 14.31 -9.35 -22.71
C PHE A 2 12.84 -9.04 -22.36
N GLU A 3 12.08 -10.08 -22.03
CA GLU A 3 10.73 -9.95 -21.49
C GLU A 3 10.76 -9.41 -20.06
N GLU A 4 9.97 -8.36 -19.82
CA GLU A 4 9.84 -7.68 -18.53
C GLU A 4 8.99 -8.54 -17.57
N THR A 5 9.57 -8.92 -16.43
CA THR A 5 8.96 -9.83 -15.44
C THR A 5 7.73 -9.19 -14.78
N THR A 6 6.72 -9.97 -14.33
CA THR A 6 5.52 -9.39 -13.68
C THR A 6 5.83 -8.65 -12.38
N ASN A 7 6.99 -8.91 -11.76
CA ASN A 7 7.49 -8.14 -10.62
C ASN A 7 8.06 -6.80 -11.05
N GLU A 8 8.70 -6.73 -12.21
CA GLU A 8 9.02 -5.46 -12.84
C GLU A 8 7.76 -4.74 -13.27
N LYS A 9 6.71 -5.40 -13.77
CA LYS A 9 5.43 -4.76 -14.08
C LYS A 9 4.71 -4.22 -12.83
N VAL A 10 4.71 -4.96 -11.72
CA VAL A 10 4.13 -4.53 -10.44
C VAL A 10 4.96 -3.43 -9.79
N GLU A 11 6.29 -3.56 -9.78
CA GLU A 11 7.17 -2.50 -9.31
C GLU A 11 7.12 -1.28 -10.24
N ARG A 12 6.93 -1.48 -11.55
CA ARG A 12 6.67 -0.43 -12.54
C ARG A 12 5.31 0.18 -12.28
N LEU A 13 4.27 -0.55 -11.89
CA LEU A 13 2.97 -0.02 -11.47
C LEU A 13 3.12 0.82 -10.20
N PHE A 14 3.83 0.34 -9.18
CA PHE A 14 4.13 1.12 -7.96
C PHE A 14 5.02 2.35 -8.25
N ARG A 15 5.98 2.26 -9.19
CA ARG A 15 6.85 3.38 -9.63
C ARG A 15 6.14 4.35 -10.58
N LEU A 16 5.29 3.88 -11.48
CA LEU A 16 4.42 4.66 -12.39
C LEU A 16 3.41 5.42 -11.56
N ASN A 17 2.80 4.76 -10.58
CA ASN A 17 1.90 5.40 -9.65
C ASN A 17 2.59 6.54 -8.89
N LYS A 18 3.81 6.30 -8.38
CA LYS A 18 4.67 7.33 -7.77
C LYS A 18 5.07 8.48 -8.73
N ARG A 19 5.22 8.22 -10.03
CA ARG A 19 5.47 9.25 -11.06
C ARG A 19 4.21 10.05 -11.41
N ASN A 20 3.06 9.38 -11.54
CA ASN A 20 1.79 10.00 -11.92
C ASN A 20 1.28 10.97 -10.84
N SER A 21 1.56 10.69 -9.57
CA SER A 21 1.32 11.61 -8.44
C SER A 21 2.13 12.91 -8.51
N ARG A 22 3.23 12.97 -9.28
CA ARG A 22 3.99 14.20 -9.53
C ARG A 22 3.52 14.94 -10.79
N SER A 23 3.02 14.21 -11.78
CA SER A 23 2.59 14.78 -13.07
C SER A 23 1.25 15.51 -13.03
N ARG A 24 0.35 15.17 -12.09
CA ARG A 24 -0.95 15.86 -11.95
C ARG A 24 -0.89 17.23 -11.23
N SER A 25 0.30 17.71 -10.84
CA SER A 25 0.45 18.95 -10.07
C SER A 25 0.75 20.21 -10.91
N LEU A 26 0.77 20.13 -12.24
CA LEU A 26 1.06 21.28 -13.09
C LEU A 26 0.15 21.26 -14.32
N ASP A 27 -1.07 21.79 -14.18
CA ASP A 27 -1.79 22.44 -15.28
C ASP A 27 -2.97 23.26 -14.72
N THR A 28 -2.65 24.49 -14.31
CA THR A 28 -3.59 25.61 -14.40
C THR A 28 -2.75 26.84 -14.69
N ARG A 29 -2.62 27.18 -15.97
CA ARG A 29 -2.04 28.43 -16.45
C ARG A 29 -3.00 29.05 -17.46
N GLN A 30 -3.59 30.18 -17.07
CA GLN A 30 -4.01 31.31 -17.92
C GLN A 30 -3.99 32.53 -17.00
N GLU A 31 -2.94 33.37 -17.07
CA GLU A 31 -2.85 34.57 -17.92
C GLU A 31 -3.64 35.77 -17.38
N THR A 32 -2.92 36.74 -16.78
CA THR A 32 -3.00 38.17 -17.14
C THR A 32 -1.67 38.87 -16.77
N GLN A 33 -1.12 39.60 -17.75
CA GLN A 33 0.04 40.50 -17.68
C GLN A 33 -0.35 41.75 -16.83
N SER A 34 0.47 42.68 -16.32
CA SER A 34 1.79 43.24 -16.61
C SER A 34 2.11 44.18 -15.42
N THR A 35 3.30 44.26 -14.80
CA THR A 35 4.37 45.21 -15.15
C THR A 35 5.40 45.28 -14.01
N ARG A 36 6.65 45.62 -14.40
CA ARG A 36 7.74 46.27 -13.62
C ARG A 36 8.77 45.42 -12.85
N ALA A 37 10.00 45.93 -12.95
CA ALA A 37 11.29 45.24 -12.92
C ALA A 37 12.03 45.39 -11.56
N PRO A 38 13.32 45.03 -11.41
CA PRO A 38 13.77 44.04 -10.42
C PRO A 38 14.60 44.63 -9.27
N ARG A 39 14.83 43.85 -8.19
CA ARG A 39 16.09 43.86 -7.41
C ARG A 39 16.20 42.64 -6.46
N PRO A 40 17.43 42.30 -6.02
CA PRO A 40 17.85 40.96 -5.64
C PRO A 40 17.99 40.79 -4.12
N VAL A 41 17.72 39.60 -3.56
CA VAL A 41 18.38 39.14 -2.33
C VAL A 41 18.24 37.63 -2.17
N GLY A 42 19.32 36.96 -1.74
CA GLY A 42 19.22 35.81 -0.84
C GLY A 42 19.26 34.43 -1.48
N GLY A 43 20.46 34.00 -1.90
CA GLY A 43 20.73 32.58 -2.11
C GLY A 43 20.55 31.81 -0.80
N SER A 44 19.49 31.02 -0.71
CA SER A 44 19.31 30.04 0.36
C SER A 44 19.55 28.64 -0.19
N GLN A 45 20.51 27.98 0.44
CA GLN A 45 21.05 26.69 0.07
C GLN A 45 19.95 25.64 -0.03
N SER A 46 19.83 25.06 -1.22
CA SER A 46 19.06 23.84 -1.42
C SER A 46 19.78 22.71 -0.68
N ALA A 47 19.15 22.21 0.39
CA ALA A 47 19.66 21.08 1.16
C ALA A 47 19.82 19.86 0.23
N LYS A 48 21.07 19.58 -0.10
CA LYS A 48 21.48 18.39 -0.85
C LYS A 48 21.20 17.17 0.01
N PHE A 49 20.26 16.32 -0.43
CA PHE A 49 20.09 15.00 0.16
C PHE A 49 21.35 14.16 -0.10
N PRO A 50 21.98 13.58 0.94
CA PRO A 50 23.16 12.75 0.74
C PRO A 50 22.77 11.46 0.03
N LYS A 51 23.46 11.18 -1.08
CA LYS A 51 23.59 9.85 -1.68
C LYS A 51 24.82 9.21 -1.04
N ASN A 52 24.64 8.23 -0.14
CA ASN A 52 25.24 6.90 -0.29
C ASN A 52 25.06 5.99 0.94
N ALA A 53 24.85 4.72 0.58
CA ALA A 53 25.31 3.47 1.17
C ALA A 53 24.82 2.99 2.54
N SER A 54 24.18 1.80 2.45
CA SER A 54 24.13 0.71 3.42
C SER A 54 23.13 0.83 4.57
N ASN A 55 21.91 0.30 4.36
CA ASN A 55 21.36 -0.62 5.34
C ASN A 55 20.40 -1.62 4.70
N ARG A 56 20.71 -2.90 4.86
CA ARG A 56 20.01 -4.05 4.27
C ARG A 56 18.77 -4.35 5.12
N TYR A 57 17.61 -3.87 4.70
CA TYR A 57 16.35 -4.56 4.97
C TYR A 57 15.71 -4.87 3.62
N ALA A 58 15.60 -6.17 3.37
CA ALA A 58 15.34 -6.80 2.09
C ALA A 58 14.07 -6.29 1.42
N THR A 59 14.24 -5.55 0.32
CA THR A 59 13.31 -5.62 -0.81
C THR A 59 13.60 -6.94 -1.51
N THR A 60 12.96 -8.01 -1.06
CA THR A 60 13.24 -9.37 -1.56
C THR A 60 12.77 -9.48 -3.00
N ARG A 61 13.72 -9.74 -3.92
CA ARG A 61 13.46 -10.03 -5.34
C ARG A 61 12.46 -11.18 -5.46
N ILE A 62 11.30 -10.90 -6.02
CA ILE A 62 10.25 -11.88 -6.28
C ILE A 62 10.60 -12.58 -7.61
N ARG A 63 10.56 -13.93 -7.66
CA ARG A 63 10.74 -14.74 -8.88
C ARG A 63 9.38 -15.17 -9.45
N HIS A 64 9.28 -15.28 -10.78
CA HIS A 64 8.13 -15.85 -11.52
C HIS A 64 8.35 -17.34 -11.85
N PRO A 65 7.30 -18.18 -11.86
CA PRO A 65 7.23 -19.43 -12.63
C PRO A 65 6.56 -19.21 -14.01
N PRO A 66 6.68 -20.17 -14.95
CA PRO A 66 6.51 -19.93 -16.38
C PRO A 66 5.05 -19.86 -16.84
N GLU A 67 4.80 -19.06 -17.87
CA GLU A 67 3.52 -18.94 -18.55
C GLU A 67 3.20 -20.22 -19.34
N GLY A 68 2.13 -20.90 -18.95
CA GLY A 68 1.47 -21.94 -19.74
C GLY A 68 0.18 -21.40 -20.38
N PRO A 69 -0.38 -22.10 -21.38
CA PRO A 69 -1.42 -21.58 -22.27
C PRO A 69 -2.71 -21.22 -21.50
N HIS A 70 -3.33 -20.12 -21.96
CA HIS A 70 -4.53 -19.49 -21.42
C HIS A 70 -5.68 -20.47 -21.13
N VAL A 71 -5.73 -20.95 -19.89
CA VAL A 71 -6.96 -21.48 -19.30
C VAL A 71 -7.75 -20.28 -18.78
N ASN A 72 -9.00 -20.14 -19.21
CA ASN A 72 -9.95 -19.14 -18.73
C ASN A 72 -10.03 -19.18 -17.19
N LYS A 73 -9.19 -18.38 -16.54
CA LYS A 73 -9.30 -18.15 -15.09
C LYS A 73 -10.52 -17.24 -14.88
N PRO A 74 -11.39 -17.56 -13.92
CA PRO A 74 -12.45 -16.63 -13.53
C PRO A 74 -11.80 -15.30 -13.14
N SER A 75 -12.28 -14.21 -13.74
CA SER A 75 -11.81 -12.86 -13.43
C SER A 75 -12.13 -12.54 -11.97
N CYS A 76 -11.20 -11.85 -11.32
CA CYS A 76 -11.40 -11.37 -9.96
C CYS A 76 -12.49 -10.31 -9.94
N GLN A 77 -13.52 -10.51 -9.12
CA GLN A 77 -14.56 -9.51 -8.92
C GLN A 77 -14.31 -8.78 -7.60
N SER A 78 -14.48 -7.45 -7.60
CA SER A 78 -14.33 -6.67 -6.36
C SER A 78 -15.51 -6.82 -5.41
N GLY A 79 -16.69 -7.19 -5.93
CA GLY A 79 -17.94 -7.24 -5.16
C GLY A 79 -18.50 -5.86 -4.79
N MET A 80 -17.87 -4.77 -5.26
CA MET A 80 -18.29 -3.40 -4.98
C MET A 80 -19.23 -2.86 -6.06
N ALA A 81 -20.27 -2.15 -5.64
CA ALA A 81 -21.17 -1.44 -6.56
C ALA A 81 -20.44 -0.29 -7.27
N GLU A 82 -20.84 0.03 -8.50
CA GLU A 82 -20.24 1.13 -9.28
C GLU A 82 -20.28 2.47 -8.54
N GLU A 83 -21.34 2.73 -7.77
CA GLU A 83 -21.44 3.95 -6.97
C GLU A 83 -20.39 3.99 -5.85
N GLN A 84 -20.13 2.86 -5.17
CA GLN A 84 -19.09 2.79 -4.15
C GLN A 84 -17.70 3.08 -4.76
N LYS A 85 -17.43 2.57 -5.97
CA LYS A 85 -16.18 2.85 -6.69
C LYS A 85 -16.02 4.34 -6.97
N ARG A 86 -17.08 5.01 -7.45
CA ARG A 86 -17.08 6.47 -7.70
C ARG A 86 -16.88 7.29 -6.43
N ILE A 87 -17.52 6.89 -5.32
CA ILE A 87 -17.34 7.53 -4.02
C ILE A 87 -15.88 7.41 -3.56
N LEU A 88 -15.28 6.22 -3.65
CA LEU A 88 -13.87 6.02 -3.33
C LEU A 88 -12.96 6.96 -4.11
N GLU A 89 -13.10 7.00 -5.44
CA GLU A 89 -12.30 7.89 -6.29
C GLU A 89 -12.49 9.36 -5.91
N THR A 90 -13.74 9.79 -5.73
CA THR A 90 -14.08 11.18 -5.42
C THR A 90 -13.50 11.60 -4.07
N CYS A 91 -13.71 10.80 -3.03
CA CYS A 91 -13.24 11.08 -1.67
C CYS A 91 -11.72 10.99 -1.57
N TRP A 92 -11.08 10.07 -2.31
CA TRP A 92 -9.64 9.93 -2.36
C TRP A 92 -8.97 11.10 -3.10
N VAL A 93 -9.50 11.51 -4.26
CA VAL A 93 -8.97 12.66 -5.02
C VAL A 93 -9.10 13.98 -4.23
N LYS A 94 -10.19 14.13 -3.47
CA LYS A 94 -10.37 15.29 -2.58
C LYS A 94 -9.44 15.27 -1.36
N ALA A 95 -8.90 14.11 -0.99
CA ALA A 95 -8.05 13.99 0.18
C ALA A 95 -6.66 14.57 -0.10
N SER A 96 -6.24 15.56 0.70
CA SER A 96 -4.88 16.06 0.64
C SER A 96 -3.88 14.98 1.08
N ALA A 97 -2.64 15.06 0.59
CA ALA A 97 -1.56 14.18 1.04
C ALA A 97 -1.32 14.23 2.57
N LYS A 98 -1.66 15.35 3.22
CA LYS A 98 -1.61 15.49 4.69
C LYS A 98 -2.72 14.68 5.36
N GLN A 99 -3.94 14.67 4.82
CA GLN A 99 -5.06 13.89 5.35
C GLN A 99 -4.82 12.39 5.18
N ILE A 100 -4.36 11.94 4.00
CA ILE A 100 -4.04 10.53 3.75
C ILE A 100 -2.94 10.06 4.70
N ARG A 101 -1.84 10.81 4.79
CA ARG A 101 -0.74 10.47 5.72
C ARG A 101 -1.22 10.41 7.17
N LYS A 102 -2.03 11.37 7.60
CA LYS A 102 -2.57 11.36 8.96
C LYS A 102 -3.41 10.09 9.21
N SER A 103 -4.34 9.76 8.32
CA SER A 103 -5.17 8.56 8.43
C SER A 103 -4.32 7.28 8.48
N THR A 104 -3.30 7.14 7.63
CA THR A 104 -2.47 5.93 7.67
C THR A 104 -1.50 5.86 8.86
N GLU A 105 -1.07 7.00 9.40
CA GLU A 105 -0.36 7.06 10.68
C GLU A 105 -1.30 6.75 11.85
N ASP A 106 -2.57 7.18 11.81
CA ASP A 106 -3.57 6.86 12.82
C ASP A 106 -3.88 5.34 12.84
N ILE A 107 -4.09 4.73 11.67
CA ILE A 107 -4.21 3.27 11.50
C ILE A 107 -3.02 2.56 12.13
N PHE A 108 -1.79 2.95 11.76
CA PHE A 108 -0.62 2.22 12.24
C PHE A 108 -0.36 2.42 13.73
N ALA A 109 -0.66 3.61 14.26
CA ALA A 109 -0.56 3.87 15.68
C ALA A 109 -1.53 2.98 16.47
N GLU A 110 -2.78 2.85 16.02
CA GLU A 110 -3.78 2.03 16.70
C GLU A 110 -3.40 0.54 16.68
N ILE A 111 -2.89 0.01 15.56
CA ILE A 111 -2.34 -1.36 15.49
C ILE A 111 -1.27 -1.57 16.56
N VAL A 112 -0.26 -0.69 16.63
CA VAL A 112 0.86 -0.86 17.57
C VAL A 112 0.47 -0.61 19.03
N ASN A 113 -0.58 0.18 19.26
CA ASN A 113 -1.11 0.43 20.60
C ASN A 113 -2.04 -0.68 21.10
N HIS A 114 -2.68 -1.43 20.19
CA HIS A 114 -3.58 -2.52 20.54
C HIS A 114 -2.82 -3.67 21.21
N ASP A 115 -1.70 -4.08 20.62
CA ASP A 115 -0.83 -5.11 21.18
C ASP A 115 0.64 -4.72 20.99
N ARG A 116 1.35 -4.55 22.11
CA ARG A 116 2.74 -4.11 22.08
C ARG A 116 3.69 -5.15 21.49
N THR A 117 3.31 -6.42 21.46
CA THR A 117 4.09 -7.47 20.77
C THR A 117 4.18 -7.22 19.28
N LEU A 118 3.17 -6.56 18.67
CA LEU A 118 3.21 -6.14 17.27
C LEU A 118 4.35 -5.15 17.00
N ALA A 119 4.73 -4.32 17.98
CA ALA A 119 5.84 -3.39 17.84
C ALA A 119 7.17 -4.10 17.53
N VAL A 120 7.37 -5.30 18.08
CA VAL A 120 8.57 -6.13 17.83
C VAL A 120 8.65 -6.54 16.36
N MET A 121 7.51 -6.89 15.74
CA MET A 121 7.46 -7.22 14.31
C MET A 121 7.88 -6.04 13.43
N PHE A 122 7.60 -4.81 13.88
CA PHE A 122 7.94 -3.60 13.16
C PHE A 122 9.29 -2.99 13.58
N ARG A 123 10.03 -3.60 14.52
CA ARG A 123 11.29 -3.08 15.09
C ARG A 123 11.07 -1.70 15.73
N LEU A 124 10.00 -1.60 16.52
CA LEU A 124 9.59 -0.40 17.23
C LEU A 124 9.54 -0.64 18.74
N ASP A 125 9.99 -1.79 19.22
CA ASP A 125 9.92 -2.26 20.59
C ASP A 125 10.70 -1.37 21.58
N ASP A 126 11.83 -0.81 21.14
CA ASP A 126 12.66 0.14 21.88
C ASP A 126 12.13 1.59 21.85
N VAL A 127 11.11 1.87 21.04
CA VAL A 127 10.59 3.23 20.86
C VAL A 127 9.44 3.50 21.84
N PRO A 128 9.55 4.53 22.71
CA PRO A 128 8.45 4.93 23.59
C PRO A 128 7.18 5.27 22.81
N ILE A 129 6.02 4.81 23.30
CA ILE A 129 4.73 4.93 22.60
C ILE A 129 4.34 6.38 22.29
N ASN A 130 4.65 7.30 23.21
CA ASN A 130 4.43 8.73 23.04
C ASN A 130 5.31 9.39 21.97
N ARG A 131 6.36 8.71 21.51
CA ARG A 131 7.27 9.17 20.45
C ARG A 131 7.24 8.30 19.20
N ILE A 132 6.39 7.28 19.16
CA ILE A 132 6.41 6.29 18.06
C ILE A 132 6.15 6.94 16.69
N ARG A 133 5.30 7.97 16.65
CA ARG A 133 4.96 8.70 15.42
C ARG A 133 6.12 9.52 14.87
N GLU A 134 7.15 9.81 15.67
CA GLU A 134 8.34 10.53 15.21
C GLU A 134 9.33 9.61 14.50
N ASN A 135 9.27 8.30 14.82
CA ASN A 135 10.18 7.28 14.32
C ASN A 135 10.05 7.07 12.80
N GLN A 136 11.19 6.91 12.13
CA GLN A 136 11.24 6.75 10.67
C GLN A 136 10.73 5.39 10.19
N ALA A 137 10.96 4.30 10.94
CA ALA A 137 10.40 3.00 10.63
C ALA A 137 8.87 3.03 10.72
N PHE A 138 8.33 3.74 11.72
CA PHE A 138 6.90 3.97 11.85
C PHE A 138 6.32 4.69 10.62
N LYS A 139 6.87 5.87 10.28
CA LYS A 139 6.43 6.66 9.12
C LYS A 139 6.52 5.88 7.82
N LYS A 140 7.59 5.10 7.64
CA LYS A 140 7.78 4.26 6.46
C LYS A 140 6.71 3.18 6.36
N HIS A 141 6.37 2.52 7.46
CA HIS A 141 5.35 1.49 7.46
C HIS A 141 3.95 2.07 7.23
N ALA A 142 3.60 3.16 7.94
CA ALA A 142 2.35 3.89 7.71
C ALA A 142 2.20 4.37 6.26
N ALA A 143 3.30 4.78 5.60
CA ALA A 143 3.29 5.16 4.19
C ALA A 143 2.99 3.98 3.24
N ASN A 144 3.31 2.73 3.63
CA ASN A 144 2.97 1.56 2.81
C ASN A 144 1.44 1.36 2.75
N PHE A 145 0.71 1.63 3.84
CA PHE A 145 -0.76 1.59 3.80
C PHE A 145 -1.31 2.59 2.78
N ALA A 146 -0.77 3.80 2.71
CA ALA A 146 -1.19 4.78 1.72
C ALA A 146 -0.94 4.30 0.28
N LEU A 147 0.16 3.58 0.04
CA LEU A 147 0.45 2.98 -1.28
C LEU A 147 -0.54 1.88 -1.66
N VAL A 148 -0.95 1.04 -0.70
CA VAL A 148 -1.93 -0.02 -0.93
C VAL A 148 -3.31 0.57 -1.21
N LEU A 149 -3.75 1.53 -0.40
CA LEU A 149 -5.02 2.22 -0.61
C LEU A 149 -5.06 2.92 -1.97
N ASP A 150 -3.98 3.62 -2.33
CA ASP A 150 -3.87 4.31 -3.61
C ASP A 150 -3.83 3.35 -4.82
N LEU A 151 -3.16 2.20 -4.68
CA LEU A 151 -3.21 1.13 -5.68
C LEU A 151 -4.66 0.68 -5.90
N VAL A 152 -5.40 0.47 -4.83
CA VAL A 152 -6.76 -0.10 -4.87
C VAL A 152 -7.72 0.90 -5.51
N VAL A 153 -7.76 2.15 -5.03
CA VAL A 153 -8.62 3.20 -5.58
C VAL A 153 -8.39 3.40 -7.08
N LYS A 154 -7.13 3.35 -7.55
CA LYS A 154 -6.78 3.57 -8.97
C LYS A 154 -7.07 2.39 -9.89
N ASN A 155 -7.25 1.18 -9.35
CA ASN A 155 -7.35 -0.04 -10.18
C ASN A 155 -8.69 -0.75 -10.04
N ILE A 156 -9.47 -0.53 -8.98
CA ILE A 156 -10.79 -1.16 -8.81
C ILE A 156 -11.77 -0.91 -9.97
N PRO A 157 -11.83 0.30 -10.59
CA PRO A 157 -12.79 0.55 -11.68
C PRO A 157 -12.54 -0.33 -12.91
N ASP A 158 -11.29 -0.31 -13.42
CA ASP A 158 -10.98 -0.87 -14.75
C ASP A 158 -9.94 -2.00 -14.74
N ASN A 159 -9.20 -2.17 -13.64
CA ASN A 159 -8.02 -3.04 -13.56
C ASN A 159 -8.06 -3.98 -12.34
N VAL A 160 -9.25 -4.49 -12.02
CA VAL A 160 -9.51 -5.28 -10.82
C VAL A 160 -8.65 -6.54 -10.73
N ASP A 161 -8.41 -7.24 -11.85
CA ASP A 161 -7.55 -8.43 -11.88
C ASP A 161 -6.12 -8.13 -11.45
N SER A 162 -5.55 -7.04 -11.98
CA SER A 162 -4.22 -6.57 -11.60
C SER A 162 -4.16 -6.17 -10.12
N CYS A 163 -5.22 -5.53 -9.62
CA CYS A 163 -5.35 -5.18 -8.21
C CYS A 163 -5.35 -6.44 -7.32
N CYS A 164 -6.17 -7.43 -7.65
CA CYS A 164 -6.25 -8.69 -6.92
C CYS A 164 -4.92 -9.43 -6.91
N GLN A 165 -4.23 -9.53 -8.05
CA GLN A 165 -2.92 -10.17 -8.12
C GLN A 165 -1.90 -9.49 -7.21
N ALA A 166 -1.86 -8.15 -7.19
CA ALA A 166 -0.96 -7.40 -6.33
C ALA A 166 -1.28 -7.59 -4.83
N LEU A 167 -2.56 -7.55 -4.46
CA LEU A 167 -3.01 -7.77 -3.08
C LEU A 167 -2.76 -9.21 -2.60
N GLN A 168 -3.02 -10.21 -3.45
CA GLN A 168 -2.71 -11.61 -3.14
C GLN A 168 -1.21 -11.83 -3.00
N ALA A 169 -0.39 -11.23 -3.86
CA ALA A 169 1.07 -11.27 -3.71
C ALA A 169 1.53 -10.64 -2.38
N LEU A 170 0.95 -9.50 -2.01
CA LEU A 170 1.21 -8.85 -0.72
C LEU A 170 0.78 -9.73 0.46
N GLY A 171 -0.40 -10.35 0.39
CA GLY A 171 -0.87 -11.32 1.39
C GLY A 171 0.06 -12.52 1.54
N GLY A 172 0.56 -13.07 0.42
CA GLY A 172 1.54 -14.15 0.43
C GLY A 172 2.85 -13.79 1.14
N GLN A 173 3.30 -12.53 1.05
CA GLN A 173 4.48 -12.07 1.78
C GLN A 173 4.29 -12.08 3.30
N HIS A 174 3.05 -11.94 3.79
CA HIS A 174 2.78 -11.99 5.23
C HIS A 174 2.99 -13.38 5.83
N VAL A 175 3.04 -14.45 5.02
CA VAL A 175 3.41 -15.80 5.51
C VAL A 175 4.82 -15.80 6.09
N SER A 176 5.76 -15.05 5.49
CA SER A 176 7.14 -14.93 6.01
C SER A 176 7.23 -14.22 7.37
N LEU A 177 6.15 -13.61 7.84
CA LEU A 177 6.07 -12.97 9.14
C LEU A 177 5.58 -13.92 10.24
N ARG A 178 5.12 -15.14 9.91
CA ARG A 178 4.69 -16.13 10.92
C ARG A 178 5.81 -16.45 11.89
N ASP A 179 7.04 -16.65 11.39
CA ASP A 179 8.23 -16.90 12.21
C ASP A 179 8.59 -15.74 13.14
N ARG A 180 7.99 -14.56 12.90
CA ARG A 180 8.16 -13.34 13.70
C ARG A 180 6.94 -13.05 14.58
N GLY A 181 5.98 -13.97 14.66
CA GLY A 181 4.80 -13.88 15.51
C GLY A 181 3.53 -13.39 14.81
N PHE A 182 3.49 -13.32 13.47
CA PHE A 182 2.26 -12.95 12.77
C PHE A 182 1.17 -14.02 12.94
N ASP A 183 0.07 -13.65 13.60
CA ASP A 183 -1.14 -14.45 13.74
C ASP A 183 -2.20 -14.02 12.72
N THR A 184 -2.93 -15.00 12.18
CA THR A 184 -4.10 -14.78 11.35
C THR A 184 -5.20 -13.95 12.04
N LEU A 185 -5.28 -13.93 13.37
CA LEU A 185 -6.20 -13.06 14.11
C LEU A 185 -5.91 -11.57 13.87
N TYR A 186 -4.69 -11.20 13.50
CA TYR A 186 -4.35 -9.80 13.19
C TYR A 186 -5.07 -9.27 11.96
N TRP A 187 -5.58 -10.14 11.09
CA TRP A 187 -6.39 -9.67 9.97
C TRP A 187 -7.70 -9.03 10.42
N ASP A 188 -8.29 -9.50 11.51
CA ASP A 188 -9.55 -8.96 12.02
C ASP A 188 -9.26 -7.63 12.75
N LEU A 189 -8.17 -7.57 13.52
CA LEU A 189 -7.63 -6.30 14.04
C LEU A 189 -7.39 -5.26 12.93
N PHE A 190 -6.81 -5.67 11.80
CA PHE A 190 -6.61 -4.75 10.68
C PHE A 190 -7.94 -4.30 10.08
N THR A 191 -8.98 -5.13 10.08
CA THR A 191 -10.31 -4.71 9.61
C THR A 191 -10.82 -3.56 10.48
N ASP A 192 -10.90 -3.78 11.79
CA ASP A 192 -11.43 -2.82 12.75
C ASP A 192 -10.67 -1.49 12.69
N VAL A 193 -9.34 -1.54 12.73
CA VAL A 193 -8.51 -0.33 12.77
C VAL A 193 -8.62 0.48 11.47
N PHE A 194 -8.72 -0.18 10.31
CA PHE A 194 -8.94 0.55 9.07
C PHE A 194 -10.33 1.18 9.02
N GLU A 195 -11.37 0.50 9.51
CA GLU A 195 -12.75 1.03 9.59
C GLU A 195 -12.87 2.24 10.52
N HIS A 196 -12.13 2.27 11.63
CA HIS A 196 -12.12 3.41 12.55
C HIS A 196 -11.40 4.65 12.02
N ASN A 197 -10.49 4.50 11.05
CA ASN A 197 -9.56 5.56 10.64
C ASN A 197 -9.66 5.93 9.14
N PRO A 198 -10.86 6.19 8.58
CA PRO A 198 -10.96 6.64 7.21
C PRO A 198 -10.35 8.05 7.05
N PRO A 199 -9.86 8.42 5.85
CA PRO A 199 -9.45 9.79 5.59
C PRO A 199 -10.59 10.78 5.87
N ALA A 200 -10.26 11.99 6.36
CA ALA A 200 -11.25 13.01 6.76
C ALA A 200 -12.21 13.51 5.66
N THR A 201 -12.03 13.06 4.42
CA THR A 201 -12.93 13.32 3.30
C THR A 201 -14.13 12.37 3.26
N PHE A 202 -14.03 11.20 3.90
CA PHE A 202 -15.11 10.22 4.02
C PHE A 202 -15.96 10.60 5.25
N LYS A 203 -17.07 11.29 5.03
CA LYS A 203 -17.86 11.91 6.12
C LYS A 203 -19.28 11.37 6.24
N THR A 204 -19.87 11.01 5.11
CA THR A 204 -21.25 10.51 5.04
C THR A 204 -21.29 9.01 5.31
N GLU A 205 -22.48 8.48 5.61
CA GLU A 205 -22.66 7.03 5.77
C GLU A 205 -22.30 6.28 4.47
N ALA A 206 -22.69 6.80 3.31
CA ALA A 206 -22.31 6.23 2.01
C ALA A 206 -20.79 6.21 1.79
N ASP A 207 -20.08 7.25 2.26
CA ASP A 207 -18.61 7.27 2.23
C ASP A 207 -18.04 6.15 3.11
N ARG A 208 -18.57 5.99 4.33
CA ARG A 208 -18.12 4.95 5.26
C ARG A 208 -18.41 3.55 4.74
N GLU A 209 -19.55 3.33 4.11
CA GLU A 209 -19.88 2.06 3.47
C GLU A 209 -18.93 1.75 2.31
N ALA A 210 -18.64 2.73 1.44
CA ALA A 210 -17.69 2.57 0.35
C ALA A 210 -16.28 2.27 0.87
N TRP A 211 -15.85 2.96 1.93
CA TRP A 211 -14.58 2.70 2.60
C TRP A 211 -14.52 1.27 3.14
N SER A 212 -15.52 0.85 3.91
CA SER A 212 -15.58 -0.49 4.52
C SER A 212 -15.57 -1.58 3.44
N ALA A 213 -16.34 -1.40 2.36
CA ALA A 213 -16.33 -2.32 1.22
C ALA A 213 -14.93 -2.46 0.59
N MET A 214 -14.18 -1.36 0.48
CA MET A 214 -12.80 -1.39 -0.01
C MET A 214 -11.87 -2.15 0.92
N ILE A 215 -11.96 -1.92 2.23
CA ILE A 215 -11.12 -2.60 3.23
C ILE A 215 -11.39 -4.10 3.24
N LEU A 216 -12.66 -4.50 3.21
CA LEU A 216 -13.06 -5.90 3.11
C LEU A 216 -12.53 -6.54 1.82
N PHE A 217 -12.60 -5.84 0.69
CA PHE A 217 -12.02 -6.31 -0.56
C PHE A 217 -10.50 -6.52 -0.44
N ILE A 218 -9.76 -5.53 0.10
CA ILE A 218 -8.31 -5.61 0.32
C ILE A 218 -7.96 -6.84 1.15
N LEU A 219 -8.59 -6.98 2.32
CA LEU A 219 -8.29 -8.06 3.25
C LEU A 219 -8.72 -9.42 2.72
N ALA A 220 -9.83 -9.52 1.98
CA ALA A 220 -10.21 -10.76 1.31
C ALA A 220 -9.14 -11.24 0.33
N GLN A 221 -8.59 -10.34 -0.49
CA GLN A 221 -7.52 -10.68 -1.43
C GLN A 221 -6.20 -11.01 -0.72
N MET A 222 -5.84 -10.27 0.33
CA MET A 222 -4.65 -10.57 1.13
C MET A 222 -4.77 -11.92 1.85
N LYS A 223 -5.90 -12.20 2.51
CA LYS A 223 -6.20 -13.50 3.13
C LYS A 223 -6.13 -14.63 2.12
N LEU A 224 -6.66 -14.44 0.91
CA LEU A 224 -6.58 -15.40 -0.18
C LEU A 224 -5.13 -15.70 -0.58
N GLY A 225 -4.33 -14.65 -0.81
CA GLY A 225 -2.91 -14.80 -1.16
C GLY A 225 -2.07 -15.45 -0.06
N PHE A 226 -2.32 -15.07 1.20
CA PHE A 226 -1.71 -15.70 2.36
C PHE A 226 -1.98 -17.21 2.38
N ARG A 227 -3.26 -17.62 2.28
CA ARG A 227 -3.66 -19.03 2.29
C ARG A 227 -3.07 -19.83 1.12
N GLN A 228 -2.92 -19.23 -0.06
CA GLN A 228 -2.32 -19.90 -1.21
C GLN A 228 -0.84 -20.24 -1.00
N VAL A 229 -0.12 -19.42 -0.23
CA VAL A 229 1.30 -19.65 0.10
C VAL A 229 1.44 -20.53 1.34
N ASP A 230 0.67 -20.28 2.39
CA ASP A 230 0.70 -21.05 3.64
C ASP A 230 0.25 -22.52 3.45
N ARG A 231 -0.68 -22.78 2.52
CA ARG A 231 -1.07 -24.14 2.11
C ARG A 231 -0.08 -24.85 1.18
N LYS A 232 1.08 -24.26 0.89
CA LYS A 232 2.18 -24.96 0.22
C LYS A 232 3.24 -25.40 1.25
N PRO A 233 2.95 -26.36 2.17
CA PRO A 233 4.02 -27.07 2.82
C PRO A 233 4.60 -28.07 1.81
N ASP A 234 5.92 -28.04 1.61
CA ASP A 234 6.74 -29.14 1.12
C ASP A 234 6.17 -30.05 0.01
N ARG A 235 6.08 -29.55 -1.23
CA ARG A 235 6.05 -30.43 -2.43
C ARG A 235 7.45 -30.83 -2.93
N LEU A 236 8.47 -30.81 -2.07
CA LEU A 236 9.84 -31.22 -2.41
C LEU A 236 10.53 -32.12 -1.37
N SER A 237 9.79 -32.81 -0.50
CA SER A 237 10.33 -33.93 0.29
C SER A 237 9.87 -35.28 -0.26
N VAL A 238 10.10 -35.53 -1.56
CA VAL A 238 10.09 -36.91 -2.09
C VAL A 238 11.32 -37.10 -2.96
N THR A 239 12.36 -37.67 -2.36
CA THR A 239 13.13 -38.80 -2.90
C THR A 239 13.99 -39.36 -1.76
N GLY A 240 13.30 -39.93 -0.76
CA GLY A 240 13.84 -41.08 -0.05
C GLY A 240 13.33 -42.32 -0.77
N PHE A 241 14.15 -42.91 -1.62
CA PHE A 241 14.03 -44.31 -2.02
C PHE A 241 15.46 -44.87 -2.12
N TYR A 242 15.72 -45.79 -1.18
CA TYR A 242 16.73 -46.86 -1.12
C TYR A 242 17.98 -46.75 -1.98
#